data_AF-A0A6S7KD81-F1
#
_entry.id   AF-A0A6S7KD81-F1
#
_cell.length_a   1.000
_cell.length_b   1.000
_cell.length_c   1.000
_cell.angle_alpha   90.00
_cell.angle_beta   90.00
_cell.angle_gamma   90.00
#
_symmetry.space_group_name_H-M   'P 1'
#
loop_
_entity.id
_entity.type
_entity.pdbx_description
1 polymer ?
#
loop_
_entity_poly.entity_id
_entity_poly.type
_entity_poly.pdbx_seq_one_letter_code
_entity_poly.pdbx_strand_id
1 'polypeptide(L)'
;MMGVDDRGEKDQSTEFQESITRKEDGRYEVAAPWIPGAVLSNTNEEPSRKRLHNVNRKLKQNQQLKDEYQKIVHEQLKDGVIEKTFLQVGLKEDDRDAFRFLFDIEDLEDFKREATKILEDAKFPVHKWESNVEELDNESNPSKILGHKWNKKEDTLEIRAEPTKEETSVTKRHILKEVSSIYDPLGIISPTMVEGKRT
;
A
#
# COMPACT_ATOMS: atom_id res chain seq x y z
N MET A 1 -20.87 -6.55 -7.98
CA MET A 1 -20.92 -6.76 -9.43
C MET A 1 -19.97 -5.72 -10.00
N MET A 2 -18.91 -6.11 -10.72
CA MET A 2 -18.09 -5.11 -11.44
C MET A 2 -19.04 -4.30 -12.31
N GLY A 3 -18.99 -2.97 -12.20
CA GLY A 3 -19.82 -2.06 -12.98
C GLY A 3 -19.34 -2.00 -14.42
N VAL A 4 -19.42 -3.13 -15.13
CA VAL A 4 -19.43 -3.15 -16.59
C VAL A 4 -20.86 -2.80 -16.97
N ASP A 5 -21.04 -1.67 -17.62
CA ASP A 5 -22.36 -1.29 -18.13
C ASP A 5 -22.78 -2.30 -19.20
N ASP A 6 -24.08 -2.51 -19.38
CA ASP A 6 -24.61 -3.12 -20.60
C ASP A 6 -25.27 -1.99 -21.41
N ARG A 7 -24.46 -0.97 -21.74
CA ARG A 7 -24.85 0.07 -22.70
C ARG A 7 -24.70 -0.59 -24.06
N GLY A 8 -25.83 -0.82 -24.73
CA GLY A 8 -25.96 -1.66 -25.92
C GLY A 8 -24.71 -1.76 -26.79
N GLU A 9 -24.38 -3.00 -27.16
CA GLU A 9 -23.17 -3.51 -27.82
C GLU A 9 -22.47 -2.58 -28.84
N LYS A 10 -23.20 -1.68 -29.50
CA LYS A 10 -22.66 -0.72 -30.48
C LYS A 10 -21.89 0.45 -29.87
N ASP A 11 -22.37 1.04 -28.77
CA ASP A 11 -21.75 2.26 -28.22
C ASP A 11 -20.45 1.92 -27.48
N GLN A 12 -20.44 0.81 -26.72
CA GLN A 12 -19.22 0.31 -26.07
C GLN A 12 -18.17 -0.19 -27.06
N SER A 13 -18.59 -0.83 -28.15
CA SER A 13 -17.69 -1.28 -29.20
C SER A 13 -17.01 -0.11 -29.90
N THR A 14 -17.71 1.03 -30.05
CA THR A 14 -17.15 2.24 -30.68
C THR A 14 -16.09 2.88 -29.79
N GLU A 15 -16.39 3.12 -28.51
CA GLU A 15 -15.44 3.70 -27.54
C GLU A 15 -14.22 2.78 -27.32
N PHE A 16 -14.44 1.46 -27.29
CA PHE A 16 -13.37 0.46 -27.25
C PHE A 16 -12.49 0.55 -28.49
N GLN A 17 -13.05 0.55 -29.70
CA GLN A 17 -12.29 0.62 -30.95
C GLN A 17 -11.53 1.94 -31.12
N GLU A 18 -12.11 3.06 -30.71
CA GLU A 18 -11.48 4.38 -30.77
C GLU A 18 -10.30 4.52 -29.79
N SER A 19 -10.31 3.78 -28.69
CA SER A 19 -9.22 3.80 -27.70
C SER A 19 -8.08 2.82 -28.01
N ILE A 20 -8.17 2.03 -29.10
CA ILE A 20 -7.11 1.10 -29.50
C ILE A 20 -5.90 1.89 -30.02
N THR A 21 -4.80 1.88 -29.28
CA THR A 21 -3.52 2.44 -29.70
C THR A 21 -2.50 1.31 -29.85
N ARG A 22 -1.75 1.30 -30.96
CA ARG A 22 -0.67 0.33 -31.17
C ARG A 22 0.66 0.94 -30.74
N LYS A 23 1.36 0.27 -29.84
CA LYS A 23 2.71 0.64 -29.38
C LYS A 23 3.78 0.23 -30.38
N GLU A 24 4.94 0.88 -30.30
CA GLU A 24 6.12 0.62 -31.14
C GLU A 24 6.66 -0.82 -31.00
N ASP A 25 6.42 -1.47 -29.86
CA ASP A 25 6.76 -2.88 -29.61
C ASP A 25 5.75 -3.88 -30.19
N GLY A 26 4.69 -3.39 -30.85
CA GLY A 26 3.64 -4.20 -31.46
C GLY A 26 2.47 -4.56 -30.54
N ARG A 27 2.48 -4.17 -29.26
CA ARG A 27 1.34 -4.39 -28.33
C ARG A 27 0.21 -3.41 -28.62
N TYR A 28 -1.02 -3.85 -28.39
CA TYR A 28 -2.20 -2.98 -28.42
C TYR A 28 -2.55 -2.56 -27.00
N GLU A 29 -2.82 -1.27 -26.83
CA GLU A 29 -3.42 -0.71 -25.62
C GLU A 29 -4.84 -0.29 -25.94
N VAL A 30 -5.74 -0.53 -24.99
CA VAL A 30 -7.13 -0.13 -25.09
C VAL A 30 -7.56 0.41 -23.74
N ALA A 31 -8.38 1.47 -23.73
CA ALA A 31 -8.92 1.97 -22.49
C ALA A 31 -9.89 0.93 -21.92
N ALA A 32 -9.77 0.65 -20.62
CA ALA A 32 -10.76 -0.16 -19.94
C ALA A 32 -12.11 0.58 -19.99
N PRO A 33 -13.23 -0.11 -20.29
CA PRO A 33 -14.54 0.50 -20.49
C PRO A 33 -15.16 0.87 -19.14
N TRP A 34 -14.63 1.91 -18.51
CA TRP A 34 -15.17 2.46 -17.27
C TRP A 34 -16.43 3.28 -17.55
N ILE A 35 -17.43 3.18 -16.69
CA ILE A 35 -18.59 4.07 -16.74
C ILE A 35 -18.19 5.42 -16.11
N PRO A 36 -18.14 6.53 -16.88
CA PRO A 36 -17.79 7.82 -16.31
C PRO A 36 -18.86 8.26 -15.29
N GLY A 37 -18.43 8.58 -14.07
CA GLY A 37 -19.33 9.06 -13.01
C GLY A 37 -20.15 7.98 -12.28
N ALA A 38 -19.87 6.68 -12.50
CA ALA A 38 -20.52 5.62 -11.76
C ALA A 38 -20.13 5.64 -10.28
N VAL A 39 -21.08 5.97 -9.41
CA VAL A 39 -20.97 5.77 -7.96
C VAL A 39 -21.47 4.37 -7.66
N LEU A 40 -20.57 3.46 -7.27
CA LEU A 40 -20.95 2.11 -6.85
C LEU A 40 -21.67 2.20 -5.50
N SER A 41 -23.00 2.08 -5.51
CA SER A 41 -23.83 2.12 -4.31
C SER A 41 -23.61 0.93 -3.37
N ASN A 42 -23.12 -0.19 -3.89
CA ASN A 42 -22.78 -1.39 -3.14
C ASN A 42 -21.45 -1.96 -3.64
N THR A 43 -20.50 -2.18 -2.73
CA THR A 43 -19.20 -2.78 -3.06
C THR A 43 -19.27 -4.30 -2.91
N ASN A 44 -18.45 -5.02 -3.68
CA ASN A 44 -18.20 -6.45 -3.47
C ASN A 44 -17.13 -6.69 -2.39
N GLU A 45 -16.80 -5.68 -1.58
CA GLU A 45 -15.75 -5.74 -0.57
C GLU A 45 -16.03 -6.87 0.43
N GLU A 46 -17.20 -6.88 1.06
CA GLU A 46 -17.58 -7.86 2.08
C GLU A 46 -17.53 -9.31 1.56
N PRO A 47 -18.17 -9.65 0.41
CA PRO A 47 -18.03 -10.99 -0.19
C PRO A 47 -16.59 -11.36 -0.56
N SER A 48 -15.83 -10.44 -1.15
CA SER A 48 -14.45 -10.68 -1.58
C SER A 48 -13.53 -10.90 -0.38
N ARG A 49 -13.69 -10.12 0.69
CA ARG A 49 -12.94 -10.28 1.95
C ARG A 49 -13.23 -11.64 2.59
N LYS A 50 -14.50 -12.06 2.63
CA LYS A 50 -14.85 -13.42 3.11
C LYS A 50 -14.22 -14.52 2.27
N ARG A 51 -14.13 -14.36 0.94
CA ARG A 51 -13.45 -15.33 0.07
C ARG A 51 -11.95 -15.38 0.37
N LEU A 52 -11.30 -14.21 0.49
CA LEU A 52 -9.88 -14.11 0.84
C LEU A 52 -9.60 -14.80 2.17
N HIS A 53 -10.38 -14.51 3.21
CA HIS A 53 -10.23 -15.15 4.51
C HIS A 53 -10.35 -16.68 4.46
N ASN A 54 -11.31 -17.19 3.68
CA ASN A 54 -11.47 -18.63 3.49
C ASN A 54 -10.30 -19.28 2.74
N VAL A 55 -9.74 -18.60 1.73
CA VAL A 55 -8.53 -19.05 1.03
C VAL A 55 -7.37 -19.11 2.01
N ASN A 56 -7.12 -18.04 2.76
CA ASN A 56 -6.03 -17.99 3.74
C ASN A 56 -6.15 -19.07 4.80
N ARG A 57 -7.36 -19.34 5.29
CA ARG A 57 -7.59 -20.44 6.23
C ARG A 57 -7.25 -21.80 5.62
N LYS A 58 -7.57 -22.02 4.35
CA LYS A 58 -7.22 -23.28 3.64
C LYS A 58 -5.71 -23.41 3.43
N LEU A 59 -5.03 -22.32 3.05
CA LEU A 59 -3.59 -22.31 2.84
C LEU A 59 -2.82 -22.54 4.16
N LYS A 60 -3.29 -21.97 5.28
CA LYS A 60 -2.74 -22.25 6.62
C LYS A 60 -2.88 -23.72 7.05
N GLN A 61 -3.89 -24.42 6.56
CA GLN A 61 -4.17 -25.82 6.93
C GLN A 61 -3.45 -26.83 6.03
N ASN A 62 -3.02 -26.44 4.83
CA ASN A 62 -2.42 -27.34 3.86
C ASN A 62 -1.16 -26.72 3.26
N GLN A 63 0.01 -27.19 3.73
CA GLN A 63 1.31 -26.70 3.30
C GLN A 63 1.56 -26.94 1.80
N GLN A 64 1.21 -28.11 1.26
CA GLN A 64 1.41 -28.40 -0.16
C GLN A 64 0.63 -27.43 -1.06
N LEU A 65 -0.61 -27.11 -0.67
CA LEU A 65 -1.42 -26.14 -1.40
C LEU A 65 -0.86 -24.72 -1.30
N LYS A 66 -0.27 -24.35 -0.15
CA LYS A 66 0.44 -23.08 0.02
C LYS A 66 1.62 -23.00 -0.94
N ASP A 67 2.45 -24.04 -1.00
CA ASP A 67 3.66 -24.07 -1.83
C ASP A 67 3.30 -23.98 -3.33
N GLU A 68 2.25 -24.68 -3.78
CA GLU A 68 1.74 -24.56 -5.16
C GLU A 68 1.23 -23.15 -5.49
N TYR A 69 0.48 -22.52 -4.57
CA TYR A 69 0.01 -21.15 -4.75
C TYR A 69 1.18 -20.17 -4.85
N GLN A 70 2.16 -20.31 -3.95
CA GLN A 70 3.35 -19.46 -3.92
C GLN A 70 4.14 -19.60 -5.20
N LYS A 71 4.31 -20.82 -5.73
CA LYS A 71 4.97 -21.06 -7.02
C LYS A 71 4.30 -20.30 -8.17
N ILE A 72 2.97 -20.34 -8.25
CA ILE A 72 2.23 -19.64 -9.31
C ILE A 72 2.42 -18.12 -9.21
N VAL A 73 2.37 -17.56 -8.00
CA VAL A 73 2.59 -16.11 -7.77
C VAL A 73 4.01 -15.71 -8.20
N HIS A 74 5.02 -16.51 -7.83
CA HIS A 74 6.41 -16.25 -8.22
C HIS A 74 6.61 -16.32 -9.74
N GLU A 75 5.99 -17.30 -10.41
CA GLU A 75 6.04 -17.44 -11.87
C GLU A 75 5.40 -16.22 -12.55
N GLN A 76 4.22 -15.79 -12.10
CA GLN A 76 3.57 -14.59 -12.65
C GLN A 76 4.36 -13.31 -12.40
N LEU A 77 5.05 -13.21 -11.25
CA LEU A 77 5.89 -12.06 -10.93
C LEU A 77 7.15 -12.04 -11.81
N LYS A 78 7.75 -13.21 -12.06
CA LYS A 78 8.89 -13.38 -12.97
C LYS A 78 8.51 -13.07 -14.42
N ASP A 79 7.33 -13.49 -14.84
CA ASP A 79 6.80 -13.26 -16.19
C ASP A 79 6.30 -11.81 -16.39
N GLY A 80 6.32 -10.99 -15.33
CA GLY A 80 5.87 -9.60 -15.36
C GLY A 80 4.36 -9.45 -15.56
N VAL A 81 3.60 -10.51 -15.28
CA VAL A 81 2.12 -10.48 -15.28
C VAL A 81 1.60 -9.71 -14.07
N ILE A 82 2.30 -9.83 -12.93
CA ILE A 82 2.02 -9.08 -11.70
C ILE A 82 3.26 -8.32 -11.24
N GLU A 83 3.06 -7.22 -10.53
CA GLU A 83 4.12 -6.39 -9.95
C GLU A 83 3.86 -6.16 -8.45
N LYS A 84 4.93 -5.93 -7.67
CA LYS A 84 4.80 -5.53 -6.27
C LYS A 84 4.30 -4.09 -6.21
N THR A 85 3.16 -3.86 -5.57
CA THR A 85 2.58 -2.53 -5.39
C THR A 85 2.80 -2.04 -3.95
N PHE A 86 3.15 -0.76 -3.79
CA PHE A 86 3.48 -0.16 -2.48
C PHE A 86 2.28 0.47 -1.77
N LEU A 87 1.09 0.44 -2.37
CA LEU A 87 -0.11 1.07 -1.83
C LEU A 87 -0.82 0.14 -0.85
N GLN A 88 -0.34 0.12 0.40
CA GLN A 88 -1.05 -0.49 1.54
C GLN A 88 -1.89 0.54 2.33
N VAL A 89 -1.97 1.78 1.86
CA VAL A 89 -2.72 2.85 2.52
C VAL A 89 -4.22 2.53 2.45
N GLY A 90 -4.85 2.33 3.61
CA GLY A 90 -6.27 2.02 3.72
C GLY A 90 -6.63 0.52 3.79
N LEU A 91 -5.64 -0.39 3.75
CA LEU A 91 -5.91 -1.80 4.05
C LEU A 91 -6.16 -1.99 5.55
N LYS A 92 -7.25 -2.70 5.88
CA LYS A 92 -7.54 -3.17 7.24
C LYS A 92 -6.40 -4.10 7.68
N GLU A 93 -6.10 -4.09 8.97
CA GLU A 93 -5.00 -4.87 9.58
C GLU A 93 -5.09 -6.37 9.20
N ASP A 94 -6.28 -6.95 9.29
CA ASP A 94 -6.57 -8.33 8.88
C ASP A 94 -6.23 -8.63 7.39
N ASP A 95 -6.32 -7.62 6.53
CA ASP A 95 -6.07 -7.73 5.09
C ASP A 95 -4.58 -7.48 4.75
N ARG A 96 -3.82 -6.82 5.63
CA ARG A 96 -2.35 -6.69 5.49
C ARG A 96 -1.67 -8.04 5.71
N ASP A 97 -2.09 -8.75 6.74
CA ASP A 97 -1.59 -10.10 7.04
C ASP A 97 -2.05 -11.15 6.03
N ALA A 98 -3.13 -10.86 5.29
CA ALA A 98 -3.67 -11.75 4.30
C ALA A 98 -2.70 -12.05 3.14
N PHE A 99 -1.70 -11.21 2.87
CA PHE A 99 -0.68 -11.48 1.84
C PHE A 99 0.70 -11.80 2.43
N ARG A 100 0.85 -11.74 3.76
CA ARG A 100 2.11 -12.04 4.43
C ARG A 100 2.56 -13.49 4.21
N PHE A 101 1.61 -14.40 3.94
CA PHE A 101 1.94 -15.79 3.62
C PHE A 101 2.61 -15.98 2.25
N LEU A 102 2.56 -14.99 1.35
CA LEU A 102 3.22 -15.02 0.04
C LEU A 102 4.68 -14.59 0.11
N PHE A 103 5.09 -13.94 1.19
CA PHE A 103 6.47 -13.53 1.45
C PHE A 103 6.97 -14.35 2.62
N ASP A 104 7.73 -15.41 2.33
CA ASP A 104 8.34 -16.18 3.41
C ASP A 104 9.43 -15.33 4.08
N ILE A 105 9.72 -15.66 5.34
CA ILE A 105 10.77 -14.96 6.11
C ILE A 105 12.11 -15.03 5.36
N GLU A 106 12.39 -16.16 4.69
CA GLU A 106 13.56 -16.34 3.83
C GLU A 106 13.60 -15.30 2.68
N ASP A 107 12.45 -15.01 2.04
CA ASP A 107 12.39 -13.99 0.97
C ASP A 107 12.72 -12.59 1.50
N LEU A 108 12.33 -12.29 2.74
CA LEU A 108 12.61 -11.01 3.39
C LEU A 108 14.08 -10.89 3.80
N GLU A 109 14.71 -11.99 4.26
CA GLU A 109 16.14 -12.05 4.52
C GLU A 109 16.95 -11.89 3.23
N ASP A 110 16.54 -12.56 2.17
CA ASP A 110 17.13 -12.45 0.85
C ASP A 110 17.03 -11.02 0.31
N PHE A 111 15.86 -10.40 0.45
CA PHE A 111 15.66 -8.99 0.11
C PHE A 111 16.59 -8.08 0.92
N LYS A 112 16.67 -8.26 2.25
CA LYS A 112 17.55 -7.48 3.14
C LYS A 112 19.01 -7.58 2.69
N ARG A 113 19.46 -8.79 2.35
CA ARG A 113 20.82 -9.06 1.85
C ARG A 113 21.07 -8.39 0.50
N GLU A 114 20.19 -8.57 -0.46
CA GLU A 114 20.31 -8.00 -1.81
C GLU A 114 20.30 -6.47 -1.79
N ALA A 115 19.34 -5.87 -1.08
CA ALA A 115 19.23 -4.43 -0.94
C ALA A 115 20.48 -3.82 -0.27
N THR A 116 20.99 -4.48 0.78
CA THR A 116 22.23 -4.03 1.45
C THR A 116 23.40 -4.03 0.46
N LYS A 117 23.56 -5.11 -0.32
CA LYS A 117 24.63 -5.21 -1.31
C LYS A 117 24.52 -4.13 -2.39
N ILE A 118 23.33 -3.90 -2.94
CA ILE A 118 23.09 -2.87 -3.96
C ILE A 118 23.47 -1.48 -3.42
N LEU A 119 23.07 -1.18 -2.19
CA LEU A 119 23.35 0.11 -1.56
C LEU A 119 24.84 0.26 -1.20
N GLU A 120 25.50 -0.80 -0.74
CA GLU A 120 26.96 -0.83 -0.53
C GLU A 120 27.73 -0.58 -1.83
N ASP A 121 27.35 -1.25 -2.92
CA ASP A 121 27.94 -1.08 -4.24
C ASP A 121 27.78 0.37 -4.72
N ALA A 122 26.63 1.00 -4.41
CA ALA A 122 26.34 2.40 -4.69
C ALA A 122 26.98 3.40 -3.70
N LYS A 123 27.84 2.94 -2.77
CA LYS A 123 28.49 3.76 -1.72
C LYS A 123 27.54 4.37 -0.68
N PHE A 124 26.37 3.77 -0.50
CA PHE A 124 25.38 4.11 0.54
C PHE A 124 25.26 2.96 1.56
N PRO A 125 26.22 2.79 2.49
CA PRO A 125 26.16 1.68 3.44
C PRO A 125 24.92 1.78 4.34
N VAL A 126 24.16 0.68 4.44
CA VAL A 126 22.98 0.63 5.32
C VAL A 126 23.45 0.45 6.76
N HIS A 127 23.22 1.47 7.59
CA HIS A 127 23.65 1.44 8.99
C HIS A 127 22.70 0.68 9.91
N LYS A 128 21.42 0.61 9.55
CA LYS A 128 20.39 0.03 10.42
C LYS A 128 19.22 -0.51 9.60
N TRP A 129 18.73 -1.66 10.03
CA TRP A 129 17.47 -2.25 9.58
C TRP A 129 16.51 -2.32 10.77
N GLU A 130 15.25 -2.00 10.54
CA GLU A 130 14.16 -2.06 11.52
C GLU A 130 13.02 -2.86 10.86
N SER A 131 12.35 -3.74 11.60
CA SER A 131 11.27 -4.57 11.05
C SER A 131 10.12 -4.76 12.06
N ASN A 132 8.90 -4.89 11.57
CA ASN A 132 7.72 -5.31 12.35
C ASN A 132 7.55 -6.85 12.36
N VAL A 133 8.57 -7.59 11.94
CA VAL A 133 8.65 -9.06 11.99
C VAL A 133 9.64 -9.42 13.11
N GLU A 134 9.18 -10.06 14.17
CA GLU A 134 9.99 -10.35 15.38
C GLU A 134 11.19 -11.27 15.06
N GLU A 135 11.04 -12.16 14.07
CA GLU A 135 12.11 -13.04 13.59
C GLU A 135 13.23 -12.29 12.84
N LEU A 136 12.94 -11.08 12.32
CA LEU A 136 13.88 -10.29 11.53
C LEU A 136 14.44 -9.07 12.28
N ASP A 137 13.96 -8.83 13.51
CA ASP A 137 14.34 -7.69 14.33
C ASP A 137 14.68 -8.10 15.77
N ASN A 138 15.95 -7.93 16.13
CA ASN A 138 16.44 -8.23 17.47
C ASN A 138 16.48 -6.98 18.38
N GLU A 139 15.97 -5.84 17.91
CA GLU A 139 16.08 -4.59 18.64
C GLU A 139 14.92 -4.31 19.60
N SER A 140 15.19 -3.42 20.55
CA SER A 140 14.20 -2.88 21.48
C SER A 140 13.01 -2.27 20.75
N ASN A 141 11.81 -2.60 21.22
CA ASN A 141 10.55 -1.95 20.84
C ASN A 141 10.09 -1.05 22.01
N PRO A 142 9.74 0.23 21.79
CA PRO A 142 9.59 0.96 20.51
C PRO A 142 10.89 1.55 19.96
N SER A 143 11.01 1.64 18.64
CA SER A 143 12.12 2.33 17.96
C SER A 143 11.73 3.74 17.50
N LYS A 144 12.64 4.41 16.81
CA LYS A 144 12.41 5.73 16.22
C LYS A 144 12.61 5.68 14.72
N ILE A 145 11.65 6.21 13.97
CA ILE A 145 11.74 6.39 12.52
C ILE A 145 11.44 7.85 12.20
N LEU A 146 12.37 8.51 11.51
CA LEU A 146 12.28 9.94 11.13
C LEU A 146 11.98 10.90 12.30
N GLY A 147 12.43 10.57 13.51
CA GLY A 147 12.19 11.36 14.73
C GLY A 147 10.89 11.05 15.47
N HIS A 148 10.02 10.21 14.90
CA HIS A 148 8.79 9.74 15.50
C HIS A 148 8.98 8.37 16.14
N LYS A 149 8.19 8.07 17.17
CA LYS A 149 8.27 6.79 17.89
C LYS A 149 7.42 5.77 17.14
N TRP A 150 8.01 4.63 16.81
CA TRP A 150 7.32 3.53 16.14
C TRP A 150 7.24 2.32 17.07
N ASN A 151 6.02 1.87 17.33
CA ASN A 151 5.76 0.60 18.00
C ASN A 151 5.69 -0.49 16.93
N LYS A 152 6.76 -1.28 16.81
CA LYS A 152 6.92 -2.33 15.81
C LYS A 152 5.94 -3.49 16.00
N LYS A 153 5.54 -3.77 17.25
CA LYS A 153 4.62 -4.88 17.57
C LYS A 153 3.19 -4.59 17.11
N GLU A 154 2.76 -3.35 17.30
CA GLU A 154 1.43 -2.88 16.91
C GLU A 154 1.44 -2.12 15.56
N ASP A 155 2.57 -2.15 14.86
CA ASP A 155 2.86 -1.36 13.66
C ASP A 155 2.34 0.10 13.69
N THR A 156 2.49 0.76 14.84
CA THR A 156 1.87 2.07 15.11
C THR A 156 2.91 3.17 15.22
N LEU A 157 2.76 4.22 14.41
CA LEU A 157 3.59 5.43 14.46
C LEU A 157 2.94 6.52 15.34
N GLU A 158 3.66 6.98 16.36
CA GLU A 158 3.22 8.02 17.29
C GLU A 158 3.76 9.39 16.85
N ILE A 159 2.85 10.29 16.47
CA ILE A 159 3.13 11.70 16.17
C ILE A 159 2.58 12.54 17.32
N ARG A 160 3.46 13.31 17.97
CA ARG A 160 3.06 14.20 19.05
C ARG A 160 2.52 15.50 18.48
N ALA A 161 1.22 15.71 18.65
CA ALA A 161 0.59 17.01 18.53
C ALA A 161 0.10 17.41 19.93
N GLU A 162 0.77 18.36 20.57
CA GLU A 162 0.28 18.85 21.86
C GLU A 162 -0.94 19.74 21.64
N PRO A 163 -2.07 19.50 22.35
CA PRO A 163 -3.24 20.35 22.22
C PRO A 163 -2.92 21.78 22.68
N THR A 164 -3.32 22.75 21.89
CA THR A 164 -3.11 24.17 22.19
C THR A 164 -3.84 24.54 23.47
N LYS A 165 -3.17 25.24 24.38
CA LYS A 165 -3.84 25.91 25.51
C LYS A 165 -4.73 27.01 24.93
N GLU A 166 -6.03 26.98 25.21
CA GLU A 166 -7.08 27.83 24.59
C GLU A 166 -6.97 29.36 24.85
N GLU A 167 -5.83 29.89 25.32
CA GLU A 167 -5.80 31.19 25.99
C GLU A 167 -5.25 32.37 25.18
N THR A 168 -5.10 32.31 23.85
CA THR A 168 -4.70 33.51 23.08
C THR A 168 -5.50 33.74 21.82
N SER A 169 -5.69 35.02 21.49
CA SER A 169 -6.33 35.47 20.25
C SER A 169 -5.64 34.80 19.04
N VAL A 170 -6.38 33.90 18.41
CA VAL A 170 -5.85 33.06 17.34
C VAL A 170 -5.53 33.93 16.12
N THR A 171 -4.24 34.08 15.81
CA THR A 171 -3.77 34.79 14.61
C THR A 171 -3.35 33.79 13.52
N LYS A 172 -3.38 34.18 12.25
CA LYS A 172 -2.84 33.35 11.14
C LYS A 172 -1.41 32.88 11.40
N ARG A 173 -0.59 33.74 12.03
CA ARG A 173 0.80 33.41 12.40
C ARG A 173 0.87 32.37 13.51
N HIS A 174 -0.05 32.41 14.46
CA HIS A 174 -0.16 31.40 15.52
C HIS A 174 -0.55 30.04 14.92
N ILE A 175 -1.58 30.00 14.06
CA ILE A 175 -1.99 28.77 13.37
C ILE A 175 -0.84 28.19 12.52
N LEU A 176 -0.16 29.02 11.71
CA LEU A 176 0.97 28.56 10.91
C LEU A 176 2.12 28.03 11.74
N LYS A 177 2.41 28.68 12.89
CA LYS A 177 3.43 28.20 13.83
C LYS A 177 3.08 26.81 14.35
N GLU A 178 1.82 26.58 14.73
CA GLU A 178 1.36 25.28 15.22
C GLU A 178 1.37 24.21 14.12
N VAL A 179 0.87 24.50 12.92
CA VAL A 179 0.94 23.55 11.80
C VAL A 179 2.39 23.20 11.45
N SER A 180 3.30 24.18 11.50
CA SER A 180 4.72 23.96 11.24
C SER A 180 5.47 23.24 12.36
N SER A 181 4.92 23.19 13.59
CA SER A 181 5.54 22.48 14.71
C SER A 181 5.37 20.97 14.58
N ILE A 182 4.35 20.54 13.84
CA ILE A 182 4.10 19.14 13.52
C ILE A 182 4.93 18.77 12.30
N TYR A 183 6.13 18.22 12.54
CA TYR A 183 7.00 17.71 11.49
C TYR A 183 6.36 16.49 10.80
N ASP A 184 6.13 16.57 9.48
CA ASP A 184 5.59 15.47 8.67
C ASP A 184 6.51 15.16 7.47
N PRO A 185 7.56 14.35 7.69
CA PRO A 185 8.55 14.05 6.66
C PRO A 185 7.99 13.18 5.53
N LEU A 186 6.87 12.48 5.75
CA LEU A 186 6.30 11.50 4.82
C LEU A 186 4.93 11.92 4.26
N GLY A 187 4.41 13.07 4.65
CA GLY A 187 3.06 13.51 4.26
C GLY A 187 1.94 12.68 4.90
N ILE A 188 2.23 11.90 5.96
CA ILE A 188 1.29 10.95 6.57
C ILE A 188 0.10 11.65 7.20
N ILE A 189 0.30 12.85 7.75
CA ILE A 189 -0.75 13.64 8.39
C ILE A 189 -1.33 14.70 7.44
N SER A 190 -0.77 14.87 6.25
CA SER A 190 -1.35 15.75 5.22
C SER A 190 -2.84 15.49 4.93
N PRO A 191 -3.37 14.25 4.93
CA PRO A 191 -4.80 13.99 4.72
C PRO A 191 -5.70 14.38 5.90
N THR A 192 -5.15 14.50 7.11
CA THR A 192 -5.89 14.90 8.32
C THR A 192 -5.78 16.40 8.59
N MET A 193 -4.89 17.10 7.88
CA MET A 193 -4.81 18.55 7.89
C MET A 193 -5.92 19.17 7.04
N VAL A 194 -6.56 20.21 7.57
CA VAL A 194 -7.58 20.97 6.85
C VAL A 194 -6.90 21.78 5.74
N GLU A 195 -7.30 21.58 4.49
CA GLU A 195 -6.82 22.41 3.38
C GLU A 195 -7.30 23.86 3.56
N GLY A 196 -6.33 24.78 3.67
CA GLY A 196 -6.61 26.21 3.65
C GLY A 196 -7.15 26.64 2.29
N LYS A 197 -8.19 27.49 2.29
CA LYS A 197 -8.83 28.02 1.07
C LYS A 197 -7.79 28.66 0.14
N ARG A 198 -7.50 28.00 -0.98
CA ARG A 198 -6.72 28.58 -2.09
C ARG A 198 -7.50 29.79 -2.64
N THR A 199 -6.83 30.94 -2.71
CA THR A 199 -7.40 32.20 -3.23
C THR A 199 -6.82 32.47 -4.61
#